data_AF-A0A660YF99-F1
#
_entry.id   AF-A0A660YF99-F1
#
_cell.length_a   1.000
_cell.length_b   1.000
_cell.length_c   1.000
_cell.angle_alpha   90.00
_cell.angle_beta   90.00
_cell.angle_gamma   90.00
#
_symmetry.space_group_name_H-M   'P 1'
#
loop_
_entity.id
_entity.type
_entity.pdbx_description
1 polymer ?
#
loop_
_entity_poly.entity_id
_entity_poly.type
_entity_poly.pdbx_seq_one_letter_code
_entity_poly.pdbx_strand_id
1 'polypeptide(L)'
;VTGGEPLLHRDIVPFLRKVKEIGIDIKVDTNGHHPDLLRELLEDGLVDYVAMDIKAPPSRYREVVRAKVDVSKIEESIRLLKETGTPHEFRTTVVPGLLEDGEYEEIARWLKGAPRYALQAFRPIKTLDPEFHKLDPTPPELLRDLCRRLSPYFAECEVRG
;
A
#
# COMPACT_ATOMS: atom_id res chain seq x y z
N VAL A 1 8.06 -9.08 -6.19
CA VAL A 1 8.79 -9.20 -4.92
C VAL A 1 7.86 -8.79 -3.78
N THR A 2 7.58 -9.73 -2.88
CA THR A 2 6.70 -9.54 -1.71
C THR A 2 7.35 -10.23 -0.50
N GLY A 3 6.88 -9.98 0.73
CA GLY A 3 7.42 -10.55 1.96
C GLY A 3 7.38 -9.54 3.10
N GLY A 4 8.48 -9.44 3.86
CA GLY A 4 8.77 -8.22 4.64
C GLY A 4 8.90 -7.01 3.71
N GLU A 5 9.40 -5.87 4.21
CA GLU A 5 9.61 -4.68 3.36
C GLU A 5 10.78 -4.93 2.38
N PRO A 6 10.54 -5.10 1.06
CA PRO A 6 11.61 -5.43 0.13
C PRO A 6 12.63 -4.30 0.00
N LEU A 7 12.19 -3.05 0.21
CA LEU A 7 13.05 -1.88 0.12
C LEU A 7 13.90 -1.63 1.38
N LEU A 8 13.85 -2.55 2.35
CA LEU A 8 14.71 -2.51 3.53
C LEU A 8 16.18 -2.85 3.19
N HIS A 9 16.40 -3.66 2.15
CA HIS A 9 17.72 -4.14 1.75
C HIS A 9 18.14 -3.55 0.41
N ARG A 10 19.28 -2.83 0.39
CA ARG A 10 19.82 -2.22 -0.84
C ARG A 10 20.19 -3.24 -1.92
N ASP A 11 20.43 -4.49 -1.54
CA ASP A 11 20.73 -5.59 -2.48
C ASP A 11 19.55 -5.92 -3.42
N ILE A 12 18.36 -5.37 -3.17
CA ILE A 12 17.22 -5.50 -4.09
C ILE A 12 17.54 -4.90 -5.47
N VAL A 13 18.31 -3.81 -5.55
CA VAL A 13 18.64 -3.15 -6.83
C VAL A 13 19.44 -4.09 -7.75
N PRO A 14 20.63 -4.60 -7.35
CA PRO A 14 21.37 -5.54 -8.19
C PRO A 14 20.62 -6.85 -8.43
N PHE A 15 19.76 -7.28 -7.50
CA PHE A 15 18.89 -8.44 -7.73
C PHE A 15 17.88 -8.18 -8.85
N LEU A 16 17.15 -7.06 -8.79
CA LEU A 16 16.15 -6.72 -9.80
C LEU A 16 16.76 -6.46 -11.18
N ARG A 17 17.97 -5.89 -11.25
CA ARG A 17 18.72 -5.78 -12.52
C ARG A 17 18.92 -7.15 -13.19
N LYS A 18 19.35 -8.16 -12.43
CA LYS A 18 19.49 -9.53 -12.95
C LYS A 18 18.15 -10.13 -13.37
N VAL A 19 17.08 -9.84 -12.63
CA VAL A 19 15.73 -10.33 -13.00
C VAL A 19 15.25 -9.65 -14.30
N LYS A 20 15.51 -8.35 -14.48
CA LYS A 20 15.17 -7.62 -15.71
C LYS A 20 15.89 -8.18 -16.93
N GLU A 21 17.14 -8.61 -16.79
CA GLU A 21 17.89 -9.27 -17.88
C GLU A 21 17.23 -10.58 -18.35
N ILE A 22 16.44 -11.23 -17.51
CA ILE A 22 15.68 -12.45 -17.86
C ILE A 22 14.42 -12.12 -18.67
N GLY A 23 14.03 -10.84 -18.74
CA GLY A 23 12.91 -10.37 -19.58
C GLY A 23 11.53 -10.63 -19.00
N ILE A 24 11.40 -10.67 -17.66
CA ILE A 24 10.11 -10.82 -16.97
C ILE A 24 9.66 -9.51 -16.32
N ASP A 25 8.35 -9.32 -16.25
CA ASP A 25 7.75 -8.18 -15.56
C ASP A 25 7.93 -8.29 -14.04
N ILE A 26 8.26 -7.18 -13.42
CA ILE A 26 8.60 -7.06 -12.01
C ILE A 26 7.57 -6.19 -11.32
N LYS A 27 6.81 -6.83 -10.42
CA LYS A 27 5.98 -6.13 -9.43
C LYS A 27 6.71 -6.01 -8.10
N VAL A 28 6.69 -4.85 -7.45
CA VAL A 28 7.16 -4.66 -6.07
C VAL A 28 6.00 -4.29 -5.14
N ASP A 29 5.92 -4.96 -3.99
CA ASP A 29 4.99 -4.65 -2.91
C ASP A 29 5.76 -3.93 -1.79
N THR A 30 5.36 -2.71 -1.40
CA THR A 30 6.07 -1.89 -0.39
C THR A 30 5.10 -1.21 0.58
N ASN A 31 5.56 -0.87 1.78
CA ASN A 31 4.88 0.04 2.71
C ASN A 31 5.24 1.52 2.49
N GLY A 32 6.18 1.82 1.58
CA GLY A 32 6.61 3.18 1.22
C GLY A 32 7.52 3.89 2.21
N HIS A 33 8.09 3.19 3.19
CA HIS A 33 8.99 3.79 4.18
C HIS A 33 10.39 4.14 3.64
N HIS A 34 10.74 3.66 2.44
CA HIS A 34 12.07 3.83 1.82
C HIS A 34 11.98 4.53 0.45
N PRO A 35 11.58 5.83 0.42
CA PRO A 35 11.39 6.58 -0.82
C PRO A 35 12.67 6.69 -1.65
N ASP A 36 13.86 6.78 -1.03
CA ASP A 36 15.14 6.86 -1.75
C ASP A 36 15.38 5.64 -2.64
N LEU A 37 15.10 4.44 -2.10
CA LEU A 37 15.28 3.20 -2.85
C LEU A 37 14.15 2.98 -3.84
N LEU A 38 12.93 3.40 -3.50
CA LEU A 38 11.82 3.41 -4.45
C LEU A 38 12.15 4.29 -5.66
N ARG A 39 12.68 5.50 -5.45
CA ARG A 39 13.13 6.40 -6.51
C ARG A 39 14.15 5.72 -7.41
N GLU A 40 15.21 5.13 -6.84
CA GLU A 40 16.24 4.41 -7.60
C GLU A 40 15.62 3.30 -8.47
N LEU A 41 14.69 2.50 -7.94
CA LEU A 41 14.02 1.45 -8.70
C LEU A 41 13.15 1.97 -9.85
N LEU A 42 12.47 3.11 -9.64
CA LEU A 42 11.59 3.73 -10.63
C LEU A 42 12.41 4.41 -11.74
N GLU A 43 13.44 5.18 -11.38
CA GLU A 43 14.31 5.90 -12.31
C GLU A 43 15.14 4.95 -13.18
N ASP A 44 15.62 3.83 -12.61
CA ASP A 44 16.33 2.79 -13.36
C ASP A 44 15.40 1.89 -14.20
N GLY A 45 14.08 2.09 -14.15
CA GLY A 45 13.11 1.28 -14.89
C GLY A 45 13.10 -0.20 -14.46
N LEU A 46 13.47 -0.50 -13.21
CA LEU A 46 13.61 -1.87 -12.71
C LEU A 46 12.28 -2.50 -12.30
N VAL A 47 11.20 -1.72 -12.26
CA VAL A 47 9.89 -2.15 -11.78
C VAL A 47 8.82 -1.73 -12.77
N ASP A 48 7.98 -2.68 -13.15
CA ASP A 48 6.86 -2.47 -14.08
C ASP A 48 5.56 -2.15 -13.35
N TYR A 49 5.48 -2.53 -12.07
CA TYR A 49 4.30 -2.29 -11.25
C TYR A 49 4.63 -2.13 -9.77
N VAL A 50 4.01 -1.16 -9.10
CA VAL A 50 4.14 -1.00 -7.64
C VAL A 50 2.79 -1.15 -6.94
N ALA A 51 2.72 -2.02 -5.94
CA ALA A 51 1.63 -2.05 -4.99
C ALA A 51 2.08 -1.49 -3.64
N MET A 52 1.54 -0.34 -3.24
CA MET A 52 1.93 0.31 -2.00
C MET A 52 0.83 0.19 -0.94
N ASP A 53 1.18 -0.36 0.22
CA ASP A 53 0.28 -0.45 1.36
C ASP A 53 0.14 0.90 2.07
N ILE A 54 -1.09 1.35 2.22
CA ILE A 54 -1.49 2.50 3.04
C ILE A 54 -2.23 1.95 4.26
N LYS A 55 -1.63 2.14 5.43
CA LYS A 55 -2.09 1.47 6.67
C LYS A 55 -3.08 2.30 7.48
N ALA A 56 -3.10 3.62 7.26
CA ALA A 56 -3.87 4.58 8.03
C ALA A 56 -3.85 5.96 7.35
N PRO A 57 -4.71 6.91 7.77
CA PRO A 57 -4.55 8.31 7.39
C PRO A 57 -3.26 8.92 7.98
N PRO A 58 -2.72 10.01 7.41
CA PRO A 58 -1.51 10.66 7.89
C PRO A 58 -1.57 11.05 9.38
N SER A 59 -2.74 11.51 9.82
CA SER A 59 -3.01 11.97 11.19
C SER A 59 -2.83 10.88 12.26
N ARG A 60 -3.20 9.63 11.95
CA ARG A 60 -3.15 8.48 12.88
C ARG A 60 -2.15 7.39 12.48
N TYR A 61 -1.32 7.64 11.46
CA TYR A 61 -0.44 6.62 10.88
C TYR A 61 0.46 5.93 11.92
N ARG A 62 1.09 6.71 12.81
CA ARG A 62 1.99 6.20 13.85
C ARG A 62 1.26 5.38 14.91
N GLU A 63 0.05 5.78 15.26
CA GLU A 63 -0.79 5.10 16.25
C GLU A 63 -1.19 3.71 15.74
N VAL A 64 -1.70 3.65 14.51
CA VAL A 64 -2.21 2.42 13.90
C VAL A 64 -1.09 1.43 13.62
N VAL A 65 0.05 1.90 13.10
CA VAL A 65 1.20 1.02 12.81
C VAL A 65 1.95 0.62 14.08
N ARG A 66 1.75 1.34 15.20
CA ARG A 66 2.43 1.11 16.49
C ARG A 66 3.96 1.10 16.37
N ALA A 67 4.51 1.92 15.48
CA ALA A 67 5.94 2.03 15.24
C ALA A 67 6.36 3.48 15.00
N LYS A 68 7.66 3.75 15.16
CA LYS A 68 8.26 5.05 14.80
C LYS A 68 8.32 5.18 13.28
N VAL A 69 7.21 5.61 12.68
CA VAL A 69 7.12 5.89 11.25
C VAL A 69 7.29 7.39 11.01
N ASP A 70 8.10 7.72 10.01
CA ASP A 70 8.14 9.07 9.46
C ASP A 70 7.13 9.16 8.31
N VAL A 71 6.00 9.83 8.56
CA VAL A 71 4.90 9.96 7.59
C VAL A 71 5.35 10.75 6.35
N SER A 72 6.32 11.66 6.49
CA SER A 72 6.83 12.44 5.35
C SER A 72 7.48 11.56 4.28
N LYS A 73 8.10 10.43 4.68
CA LYS A 73 8.65 9.44 3.75
C LYS A 73 7.56 8.68 2.98
N ILE A 74 6.43 8.42 3.65
CA ILE A 74 5.27 7.79 3.01
C ILE A 74 4.67 8.75 1.98
N GLU A 75 4.55 10.03 2.34
CA GLU A 75 4.12 11.10 1.43
C GLU A 75 5.05 11.24 0.23
N GLU A 76 6.36 11.15 0.44
CA GLU A 76 7.36 11.18 -0.63
C GLU A 76 7.20 9.97 -1.58
N SER A 77 7.03 8.76 -1.05
CA SER A 77 6.77 7.57 -1.87
C SER A 77 5.48 7.67 -2.67
N ILE A 78 4.39 8.17 -2.06
CA ILE A 78 3.13 8.43 -2.77
C ILE A 78 3.33 9.43 -3.91
N ARG A 79 4.09 10.50 -3.66
CA ARG A 79 4.39 11.52 -4.66
C ARG A 79 5.21 10.94 -5.82
N LEU A 80 6.27 10.20 -5.53
CA LEU A 80 7.11 9.53 -6.53
C LEU A 80 6.28 8.65 -7.46
N LEU A 81 5.38 7.82 -6.91
CA LEU A 81 4.52 6.94 -7.71
C LEU A 81 3.56 7.73 -8.61
N LYS A 82 3.02 8.84 -8.12
CA LYS A 82 2.11 9.71 -8.89
C LYS A 82 2.84 10.47 -10.00
N GLU A 83 4.09 10.87 -9.79
CA GLU A 83 4.85 11.71 -10.72
C GLU A 83 5.60 10.93 -11.81
N THR A 84 6.10 9.73 -11.48
CA THR A 84 6.91 8.91 -12.41
C THR A 84 6.08 8.23 -13.50
N GLY A 85 4.76 8.10 -13.30
CA GLY A 85 3.87 7.43 -14.26
C GLY A 85 4.01 5.91 -14.30
N THR A 86 4.86 5.31 -13.45
CA THR A 86 4.93 3.86 -13.30
C THR A 86 3.57 3.32 -12.86
N PRO A 87 3.04 2.27 -13.53
CA PRO A 87 1.81 1.63 -13.11
C PRO A 87 1.84 1.26 -11.63
N HIS A 88 0.83 1.67 -10.88
CA HIS A 88 0.78 1.43 -9.44
C HIS A 88 -0.64 1.27 -8.91
N GLU A 89 -0.73 0.82 -7.67
CA GLU A 89 -1.93 0.84 -6.85
C GLU A 89 -1.58 1.19 -5.41
N PHE A 90 -2.54 1.78 -4.72
CA PHE A 90 -2.53 1.84 -3.27
C PHE A 90 -3.47 0.78 -2.70
N ARG A 91 -3.13 0.24 -1.53
CA ARG A 91 -3.93 -0.79 -0.88
C ARG A 91 -4.12 -0.51 0.60
N THR A 92 -5.32 -0.73 1.11
CA THR A 92 -5.59 -0.66 2.54
C THR A 92 -6.22 -1.95 3.01
N THR A 93 -5.64 -2.59 4.03
CA THR A 93 -6.29 -3.73 4.71
C THR A 93 -7.32 -3.19 5.71
N VAL A 94 -8.59 -3.53 5.50
CA VAL A 94 -9.73 -3.05 6.30
C VAL A 94 -9.91 -3.98 7.50
N VAL A 95 -9.30 -3.63 8.64
CA VAL A 95 -9.50 -4.38 9.89
C VAL A 95 -10.71 -3.79 10.64
N PRO A 96 -11.75 -4.58 10.95
CA PRO A 96 -12.90 -4.06 11.70
C PRO A 96 -12.50 -3.39 13.01
N GLY A 97 -12.97 -2.16 13.22
CA GLY A 97 -12.71 -1.38 14.43
C GLY A 97 -11.31 -0.75 14.53
N LEU A 98 -10.43 -0.92 13.53
CA LEU A 98 -9.11 -0.29 13.55
C LEU A 98 -9.14 1.16 13.07
N LEU A 99 -9.91 1.43 12.01
CA LEU A 99 -10.16 2.76 11.47
C LEU A 99 -11.66 3.04 11.46
N GLU A 100 -12.00 4.30 11.65
CA GLU A 100 -13.34 4.86 11.54
C GLU A 100 -13.68 5.19 10.08
N ASP A 101 -14.98 5.28 9.77
CA ASP A 101 -15.46 5.53 8.40
C ASP A 101 -14.91 6.80 7.75
N GLY A 102 -14.72 7.87 8.54
CA GLY A 102 -14.17 9.15 8.07
C GLY A 102 -12.68 9.09 7.71
N GLU A 103 -11.94 8.15 8.31
CA GLU A 103 -10.50 7.99 8.08
C GLU A 103 -10.20 7.36 6.73
N TYR A 104 -11.08 6.46 6.25
CA TYR A 104 -10.99 5.94 4.90
C TYR A 104 -11.18 7.03 3.84
N GLU A 105 -12.03 8.02 4.12
CA GLU A 105 -12.16 9.19 3.25
C GLU A 105 -10.96 10.12 3.33
N GLU A 106 -10.32 10.26 4.50
CA GLU A 106 -9.05 11.00 4.63
C GLU A 106 -7.95 10.33 3.80
N ILE A 107 -7.83 9.01 3.86
CA ILE A 107 -6.93 8.24 2.99
C ILE A 107 -7.27 8.49 1.52
N ALA A 108 -8.54 8.39 1.13
CA ALA A 108 -8.93 8.58 -0.26
C ALA A 108 -8.64 10.00 -0.79
N ARG A 109 -8.83 11.03 0.03
CA ARG A 109 -8.45 12.41 -0.30
C ARG A 109 -6.94 12.54 -0.47
N TRP A 110 -6.16 11.94 0.42
CA TRP A 110 -4.70 11.97 0.36
C TRP A 110 -4.16 11.31 -0.92
N LEU A 111 -4.76 10.18 -1.31
CA LEU A 111 -4.35 9.40 -2.47
C LEU A 111 -5.03 9.82 -3.78
N LYS A 112 -5.96 10.78 -3.74
CA LYS A 112 -6.80 11.21 -4.87
C LYS A 112 -6.02 11.36 -6.17
N GLY A 113 -6.57 10.82 -7.27
CA GLY A 113 -5.95 10.86 -8.59
C GLY A 113 -4.97 9.71 -8.86
N ALA A 114 -4.77 8.81 -7.89
CA ALA A 114 -4.10 7.54 -8.16
C ALA A 114 -4.95 6.68 -9.12
N PRO A 115 -4.32 5.87 -9.97
CA PRO A 115 -5.03 5.04 -10.95
C PRO A 115 -5.87 3.96 -10.26
N ARG A 116 -5.36 3.36 -9.17
CA ARG A 116 -5.98 2.23 -8.50
C ARG A 116 -5.94 2.33 -6.99
N TYR A 117 -7.05 1.96 -6.35
CA TYR A 117 -7.12 1.77 -4.90
C TYR A 117 -7.86 0.48 -4.54
N ALA A 118 -7.14 -0.46 -3.92
CA ALA A 118 -7.70 -1.75 -3.50
C ALA A 118 -7.97 -1.77 -1.98
N LEU A 119 -9.20 -2.13 -1.61
CA LEU A 119 -9.60 -2.39 -0.24
C LEU A 119 -9.50 -3.89 0.03
N GLN A 120 -8.61 -4.29 0.93
CA GLN A 120 -8.31 -5.68 1.22
C GLN A 120 -9.01 -6.16 2.49
N ALA A 121 -9.68 -7.30 2.43
CA ALA A 121 -10.26 -7.95 3.61
C ALA A 121 -9.15 -8.42 4.57
N PHE A 122 -9.30 -8.07 5.84
CA PHE A 122 -8.60 -8.69 6.95
C PHE A 122 -9.14 -10.11 7.18
N ARG A 123 -8.22 -11.06 7.34
CA ARG A 123 -8.50 -12.46 7.68
C ARG A 123 -7.69 -12.85 8.93
N PRO A 124 -8.32 -13.25 10.04
CA PRO A 124 -7.65 -13.53 11.33
C PRO A 124 -6.91 -14.90 11.35
N ILE A 125 -6.22 -15.28 10.27
CA ILE A 125 -5.58 -16.59 10.10
C ILE A 125 -4.08 -16.56 10.42
N LYS A 126 -3.38 -15.50 10.01
CA LYS A 126 -1.93 -15.33 10.26
C LYS A 126 -1.68 -13.88 10.63
N THR A 127 -1.72 -13.58 11.92
CA THR A 127 -1.53 -12.22 12.44
C THR A 127 -0.21 -12.12 13.19
N LEU A 128 0.44 -10.95 13.12
CA LEU A 128 1.67 -10.67 13.88
C LEU A 128 1.35 -10.40 15.35
N ASP A 129 0.25 -9.67 15.59
CA ASP A 129 -0.28 -9.43 16.93
C ASP A 129 -1.33 -10.53 17.24
N PRO A 130 -1.15 -11.33 18.32
CA PRO A 130 -2.11 -12.34 18.73
C PRO A 130 -3.51 -11.79 19.03
N GLU A 131 -3.65 -10.52 19.40
CA GLU A 131 -4.97 -9.92 19.66
C GLU A 131 -5.81 -9.84 18.38
N PHE A 132 -5.18 -9.75 17.21
CA PHE A 132 -5.87 -9.70 15.93
C PHE A 132 -6.46 -11.06 15.53
N HIS A 133 -6.01 -12.18 16.11
CA HIS A 133 -6.65 -13.47 15.92
C HIS A 133 -8.05 -13.54 16.55
N LYS A 134 -8.35 -12.65 17.51
CA LYS A 134 -9.64 -12.59 18.20
C LYS A 134 -10.65 -11.68 17.48
N LEU A 135 -10.19 -10.93 16.48
CA LEU A 135 -11.05 -10.03 15.70
C LEU A 135 -11.80 -10.81 14.63
N ASP A 136 -13.00 -10.34 14.32
CA ASP A 136 -13.77 -10.86 13.19
C ASP A 136 -13.08 -10.52 11.85
N PRO A 137 -13.22 -11.39 10.83
CA PRO A 137 -12.81 -11.03 9.47
C PRO A 137 -13.64 -9.83 8.97
N THR A 138 -13.11 -9.12 7.97
CA THR A 138 -13.84 -7.99 7.41
C THR A 138 -15.17 -8.41 6.80
N PRO A 139 -16.30 -7.77 7.18
CA PRO A 139 -17.57 -8.04 6.54
C PRO A 139 -17.55 -7.64 5.05
N PRO A 140 -17.98 -8.49 4.11
CA PRO A 140 -17.98 -8.17 2.68
C PRO A 140 -18.84 -6.94 2.31
N GLU A 141 -19.89 -6.66 3.07
CA GLU A 141 -20.72 -5.46 2.94
C GLU A 141 -19.97 -4.17 3.29
N LEU A 142 -19.10 -4.20 4.32
CA LEU A 142 -18.27 -3.06 4.69
C LEU A 142 -17.30 -2.70 3.55
N LEU A 143 -16.64 -3.70 2.98
CA LEU A 143 -15.73 -3.49 1.85
C LEU A 143 -16.45 -2.93 0.63
N ARG A 144 -17.64 -3.45 0.31
CA ARG A 144 -18.45 -2.97 -0.82
C ARG A 144 -18.94 -1.54 -0.61
N ASP A 145 -19.37 -1.20 0.61
CA ASP A 145 -19.78 0.17 0.93
C ASP A 145 -18.61 1.15 0.81
N LEU A 146 -17.47 0.83 1.44
CA LEU A 146 -16.25 1.62 1.32
C LEU A 146 -15.83 1.79 -0.13
N CYS A 147 -15.75 0.71 -0.91
CA CYS A 147 -15.37 0.75 -2.31
C CYS A 147 -16.29 1.68 -3.12
N ARG A 148 -17.61 1.60 -2.90
CA ARG A 148 -18.58 2.47 -3.55
C ARG A 148 -18.34 3.95 -3.18
N ARG A 149 -18.16 4.26 -1.89
CA ARG A 149 -17.96 5.64 -1.40
C ARG A 149 -16.64 6.25 -1.87
N LEU A 150 -15.59 5.45 -1.95
CA LEU A 150 -14.24 5.92 -2.26
C LEU A 150 -13.92 5.89 -3.76
N SER A 151 -14.72 5.18 -4.58
CA SER A 151 -14.54 5.11 -6.03
C SER A 151 -14.41 6.48 -6.74
N PRO A 152 -15.10 7.57 -6.34
CA PRO A 152 -14.94 8.87 -7.01
C PRO A 152 -13.54 9.52 -6.89
N TYR A 153 -12.67 8.99 -6.03
CA TYR A 153 -11.31 9.52 -5.83
C TYR A 153 -10.26 8.89 -6.75
N PHE A 154 -10.59 7.79 -7.43
CA PHE A 154 -9.67 6.93 -8.17
C PHE A 154 -10.21 6.58 -9.54
N ALA A 155 -9.35 6.22 -10.49
CA ALA A 155 -9.83 5.71 -11.78
C ALA A 155 -10.46 4.32 -11.64
N GLU A 156 -9.92 3.50 -10.74
CA GLU A 156 -10.42 2.18 -10.40
C GLU A 156 -10.33 1.96 -8.89
N CYS A 157 -11.42 1.51 -8.28
CA CYS A 157 -11.46 1.10 -6.89
C CYS A 157 -12.05 -0.30 -6.82
N GLU A 158 -11.40 -1.19 -6.08
CA GLU A 158 -11.79 -2.60 -6.03
C GLU A 158 -11.72 -3.18 -4.62
N VAL A 159 -12.46 -4.26 -4.43
CA VAL A 159 -12.41 -5.08 -3.22
C VAL A 159 -11.60 -6.33 -3.50
N ARG A 160 -10.62 -6.62 -2.63
CA ARG A 160 -9.85 -7.86 -2.64
C ARG A 160 -10.09 -8.59 -1.33
N GLY A 161 -10.38 -9.88 -1.36
CA GLY A 161 -10.75 -10.53 -0.11
C GLY A 161 -11.11 -11.97 -0.28
#